data_AF-A0A7S0NQZ6-F1
#
_entry.id   AF-A0A7S0NQZ6-F1
#
_cell.length_a   1.000
_cell.length_b   1.000
_cell.length_c   1.000
_cell.angle_alpha   90.00
_cell.angle_beta   90.00
_cell.angle_gamma   90.00
#
_symmetry.space_group_name_H-M   'P 1'
#
loop_
_entity.id
_entity.type
_entity.pdbx_description
1 polymer ?
#
loop_
_entity_poly.entity_id
_entity_poly.type
_entity_poly.pdbx_seq_one_letter_code
_entity_poly.pdbx_strand_id
1 'polypeptide(L)'
;KNMSGGLSSNSTLRIGAHIDSTVMTLLWANGPGLEVLLPAHRQAADGSGEVISEDSNWTAQQVLNLGLPMTAVGDLREADEADWARVELPWAEGVLLLTIGFEWLKCKQLSTHMPMQCAVLHRVSAPDDRERLSLPFLVNMADERHNDSDDPDCL
;
A
#
# COMPACT_ATOMS: atom_id res chain seq x y z
N LYS A 1 -14.48 -6.59 48.87
CA LYS A 1 -13.12 -6.40 48.32
C LYS A 1 -13.28 -6.43 46.80
N ASN A 2 -13.43 -5.25 46.19
CA ASN A 2 -13.76 -5.10 44.77
C ASN A 2 -12.54 -5.48 43.93
N MET A 3 -12.71 -6.39 42.98
CA MET A 3 -11.76 -6.61 41.89
C MET A 3 -12.38 -6.07 40.61
N SER A 4 -12.22 -4.76 40.39
CA SER A 4 -12.40 -4.15 39.08
C SER A 4 -11.10 -4.31 38.29
N GLY A 5 -10.93 -5.48 37.66
CA GLY A 5 -9.91 -5.68 36.64
C GLY A 5 -10.37 -5.04 35.34
N GLY A 6 -10.03 -3.75 35.16
CA GLY A 6 -10.20 -3.08 33.88
C GLY A 6 -9.27 -3.72 32.86
N LEU A 7 -9.82 -4.51 31.94
CA LEU A 7 -9.17 -4.84 30.69
C LEU A 7 -9.17 -3.57 29.84
N SER A 8 -8.14 -2.74 29.97
CA SER A 8 -7.87 -1.75 28.92
C SER A 8 -7.36 -2.54 27.72
N SER A 9 -8.24 -2.81 26.76
CA SER A 9 -7.80 -3.24 25.44
C SER A 9 -7.03 -2.06 24.84
N ASN A 10 -5.70 -2.10 24.94
CA ASN A 10 -4.81 -1.29 24.12
C ASN A 10 -5.02 -1.71 22.66
N SER A 11 -6.09 -1.21 22.04
CA SER A 11 -6.31 -1.38 20.62
C SER A 11 -5.40 -0.39 19.91
N THR A 12 -4.27 -0.87 19.40
CA THR A 12 -3.43 -0.12 18.47
C THR A 12 -4.31 0.36 17.33
N LEU A 13 -4.35 1.69 17.09
CA LEU A 13 -5.12 2.25 16.00
C LEU A 13 -4.53 1.76 14.67
N ARG A 14 -5.35 1.07 13.86
CA ARG A 14 -4.92 0.51 12.58
C ARG A 14 -5.84 0.96 11.46
N ILE A 15 -5.23 1.43 10.36
CA ILE A 15 -5.90 1.47 9.05
C ILE A 15 -5.63 0.12 8.40
N GLY A 16 -6.69 -0.57 8.00
CA GLY A 16 -6.61 -1.89 7.37
C GLY A 16 -5.82 -1.90 6.06
N ALA A 17 -5.43 -3.08 5.63
CA ALA A 17 -4.77 -3.31 4.35
C ALA A 17 -5.63 -2.82 3.18
N HIS A 18 -5.07 -1.98 2.31
CA HIS A 18 -5.73 -1.50 1.10
C HIS A 18 -4.71 -1.05 0.04
N ILE A 19 -5.21 -0.93 -1.19
CA ILE A 19 -4.50 -0.27 -2.30
C ILE A 19 -5.25 1.02 -2.62
N ASP A 20 -4.52 2.11 -2.79
CA ASP A 20 -5.12 3.36 -3.23
C ASP A 20 -5.66 3.23 -4.66
N SER A 21 -6.90 3.66 -4.85
CA SER A 21 -7.51 3.81 -6.18
C SER A 21 -7.04 5.11 -6.84
N THR A 22 -5.72 5.25 -6.95
CA THR A 22 -5.03 6.39 -7.54
C THR A 22 -4.01 5.93 -8.56
N VAL A 23 -3.43 6.86 -9.33
CA VAL A 23 -2.23 6.56 -10.12
C VAL A 23 -1.04 6.41 -9.19
N MET A 24 -0.86 7.39 -8.31
CA MET A 24 0.15 7.33 -7.26
C MET A 24 -0.30 8.15 -6.05
N THR A 25 0.33 7.89 -4.91
CA THR A 25 0.15 8.67 -3.70
C THR A 25 1.51 9.20 -3.26
N LEU A 26 1.59 10.51 -2.98
CA LEU A 26 2.72 11.10 -2.27
C LEU A 26 2.33 11.21 -0.80
N LEU A 27 3.12 10.64 0.10
CA LEU A 27 2.84 10.59 1.52
C LEU A 27 3.91 11.36 2.29
N TRP A 28 3.48 12.39 3.00
CA TRP A 28 4.25 12.96 4.09
C TRP A 28 3.79 12.37 5.42
N ALA A 29 4.72 12.08 6.33
CA ALA A 29 4.41 11.73 7.71
C ALA A 29 5.50 12.23 8.67
N ASN A 30 5.12 12.54 9.91
CA ASN A 30 6.07 12.96 10.95
C ASN A 30 6.74 11.78 11.68
N GLY A 31 6.45 10.53 11.29
CA GLY A 31 6.95 9.35 11.94
C GLY A 31 6.54 8.03 11.27
N PRO A 32 7.16 6.92 11.68
CA PRO A 32 6.91 5.60 11.12
C PRO A 32 5.52 5.09 11.49
N GLY A 33 5.10 4.01 10.84
CA GLY A 33 3.80 3.37 11.05
C GLY A 33 3.13 2.91 9.76
N LEU A 34 3.66 3.32 8.60
CA LEU A 34 3.29 2.70 7.34
C LEU A 34 3.95 1.32 7.24
N GLU A 35 3.16 0.35 6.84
CA GLU A 35 3.58 -1.02 6.57
C GLU A 35 3.15 -1.40 5.16
N VAL A 36 4.01 -2.07 4.41
CA VAL A 36 3.76 -2.54 3.05
C VAL A 36 3.92 -4.04 3.01
N LEU A 37 3.15 -4.69 2.14
CA LEU A 37 3.32 -6.13 1.91
C LEU A 37 4.69 -6.37 1.25
N LEU A 38 5.46 -7.30 1.80
CA LEU A 38 6.78 -7.64 1.27
C LEU A 38 6.65 -8.21 -0.15
N PRO A 39 7.40 -7.70 -1.14
CA PRO A 39 7.44 -8.31 -2.45
C PRO A 39 8.12 -9.69 -2.36
N ALA A 40 7.64 -10.62 -3.18
CA ALA A 40 8.19 -11.96 -3.42
C ALA A 40 9.73 -12.01 -3.60
N HIS A 41 10.32 -10.90 -4.07
CA HIS A 41 11.76 -10.75 -4.24
C HIS A 41 12.24 -9.47 -3.56
N ARG A 42 12.78 -9.57 -2.34
CA ARG A 42 13.64 -8.52 -1.82
C ARG A 42 15.01 -8.70 -2.46
N GLN A 43 15.35 -7.86 -3.44
CA GLN A 43 16.78 -7.66 -3.70
C GLN A 43 17.34 -6.89 -2.51
N ALA A 44 18.26 -7.52 -1.78
CA ALA A 44 19.07 -6.80 -0.81
C ALA A 44 19.70 -5.57 -1.50
N ALA A 45 19.81 -4.45 -0.79
CA ALA A 45 20.26 -3.17 -1.35
C ALA A 45 21.67 -3.22 -1.94
N ASP A 46 22.44 -4.27 -1.65
CA ASP A 46 23.76 -4.58 -2.21
C ASP A 46 23.70 -5.41 -3.51
N GLY A 47 22.51 -5.70 -4.03
CA GLY A 47 22.29 -6.53 -5.22
C GLY A 47 22.44 -8.03 -4.97
N SER A 48 22.62 -8.48 -3.73
CA SER A 48 22.87 -9.90 -3.40
C SER A 48 21.64 -10.81 -3.50
N GLY A 49 20.45 -10.23 -3.78
CA GLY A 49 19.25 -11.03 -4.11
C GLY A 49 18.88 -12.03 -3.01
N GLU A 50 18.80 -11.59 -1.76
CA GLU A 50 18.37 -12.46 -0.66
C GLU A 50 16.86 -12.75 -0.73
N VAL A 51 16.52 -13.98 -1.13
CA VAL A 51 15.15 -14.49 -1.09
C VAL A 51 14.75 -14.68 0.38
N ILE A 52 13.91 -13.78 0.91
CA ILE A 52 13.56 -13.75 2.34
C ILE A 52 12.73 -14.97 2.78
N SER A 53 11.92 -15.55 1.89
CA SER A 53 11.36 -16.88 2.05
C SER A 53 10.65 -17.31 0.77
N GLU A 54 10.74 -18.59 0.40
CA GLU A 54 9.97 -19.14 -0.74
C GLU A 54 8.44 -19.08 -0.49
N ASP A 55 8.01 -18.99 0.78
CA ASP A 55 6.61 -18.97 1.21
C ASP A 55 5.94 -17.58 1.17
N SER A 56 6.72 -16.49 1.15
CA SER A 56 6.21 -15.10 1.08
C SER A 56 5.98 -14.62 -0.36
N ASN A 57 5.90 -15.53 -1.33
CA ASN A 57 5.67 -15.23 -2.74
C ASN A 57 4.22 -14.76 -2.99
N TRP A 58 3.95 -13.48 -2.71
CA TRP A 58 2.72 -12.81 -3.11
C TRP A 58 2.73 -12.49 -4.60
N THR A 59 1.77 -13.06 -5.33
CA THR A 59 1.53 -12.69 -6.73
C THR A 59 0.80 -11.36 -6.82
N ALA A 60 0.98 -10.62 -7.92
CA ALA A 60 0.27 -9.35 -8.12
C ALA A 60 -1.25 -9.49 -8.01
N GLN A 61 -1.83 -10.60 -8.49
CA GLN A 61 -3.25 -10.88 -8.36
C GLN A 61 -3.69 -11.08 -6.90
N GLN A 62 -2.90 -11.78 -6.08
CA GLN A 62 -3.20 -11.95 -4.66
C GLN A 62 -3.13 -10.60 -3.91
N VAL A 63 -2.15 -9.76 -4.25
CA VAL A 63 -2.03 -8.40 -3.68
C VAL A 63 -3.26 -7.57 -4.04
N LEU A 64 -3.70 -7.60 -5.31
CA LEU A 64 -4.92 -6.91 -5.75
C LEU A 64 -6.17 -7.45 -5.07
N ASN A 65 -6.32 -8.77 -4.95
CA ASN A 65 -7.46 -9.39 -4.28
C ASN A 65 -7.56 -8.96 -2.81
N LEU A 66 -6.41 -8.85 -2.12
CA LEU A 66 -6.36 -8.43 -0.73
C LEU A 66 -6.63 -6.91 -0.57
N GLY A 67 -6.08 -6.09 -1.46
CA GLY A 67 -6.21 -4.63 -1.40
C GLY A 67 -7.53 -4.06 -1.94
N LEU A 68 -8.22 -4.82 -2.80
CA LEU A 68 -9.45 -4.44 -3.46
C LEU A 68 -10.46 -5.61 -3.39
N PRO A 69 -10.94 -5.98 -2.18
CA PRO A 69 -11.72 -7.20 -1.96
C PRO A 69 -13.02 -7.25 -2.77
N MET A 70 -13.60 -6.09 -3.09
CA MET A 70 -14.82 -5.99 -3.91
C MET A 70 -14.60 -6.41 -5.38
N THR A 71 -13.35 -6.42 -5.84
CA THR A 71 -12.96 -6.81 -7.22
C THR A 71 -12.25 -8.15 -7.26
N ALA A 72 -12.09 -8.82 -6.11
CA ALA A 72 -11.34 -10.05 -6.01
C ALA A 72 -11.98 -11.19 -6.81
N VAL A 73 -11.15 -11.93 -7.53
CA VAL A 73 -11.55 -13.13 -8.26
C VAL A 73 -10.67 -14.29 -7.79
N GLY A 74 -11.28 -15.40 -7.39
CA GLY A 74 -10.58 -16.61 -6.92
C GLY A 74 -10.39 -16.66 -5.40
N ASP A 75 -9.45 -17.51 -4.96
CA ASP A 75 -9.19 -17.74 -3.55
C ASP A 75 -8.53 -16.51 -2.89
N LEU A 76 -9.08 -16.12 -1.73
CA LEU A 76 -8.53 -15.07 -0.89
C LEU A 76 -7.46 -15.67 0.02
N ARG A 77 -6.19 -15.31 -0.24
CA ARG A 77 -5.09 -15.55 0.69
C ARG A 77 -5.10 -14.46 1.75
N GLU A 78 -5.10 -14.84 3.03
CA GLU A 78 -4.92 -13.91 4.14
C GLU A 78 -3.42 -13.60 4.32
N ALA A 79 -3.11 -12.38 4.75
CA ALA A 79 -1.74 -11.97 5.06
C ALA A 79 -1.48 -12.06 6.56
N ASP A 80 -0.40 -12.73 6.93
CA ASP A 80 0.08 -12.83 8.30
C ASP A 80 0.92 -11.61 8.66
N GLU A 81 1.12 -11.34 9.95
CA GLU A 81 1.96 -10.20 10.41
C GLU A 81 3.40 -10.27 9.88
N ALA A 82 3.92 -11.47 9.55
CA ALA A 82 5.24 -11.67 8.97
C ALA A 82 5.33 -11.25 7.48
N ASP A 83 4.20 -11.11 6.78
CA ASP A 83 4.16 -10.66 5.39
C ASP A 83 4.35 -9.13 5.26
N TRP A 84 4.30 -8.40 6.37
CA TRP A 84 4.34 -6.94 6.37
C TRP A 84 5.72 -6.41 6.79
N ALA A 85 6.24 -5.47 6.00
CA ALA A 85 7.42 -4.71 6.38
C ALA A 85 7.07 -3.29 6.73
N ARG A 86 7.62 -2.83 7.86
CA ARG A 86 7.57 -1.42 8.24
C ARG A 86 8.45 -0.60 7.30
N VAL A 87 7.92 0.53 6.84
CA VAL A 87 8.68 1.47 6.00
C VAL A 87 9.56 2.33 6.90
N GLU A 88 10.87 2.09 6.81
CA GLU A 88 11.90 2.86 7.53
C GLU A 88 12.47 3.95 6.62
N LEU A 89 12.28 5.20 7.02
CA LEU A 89 12.74 6.40 6.33
C LEU A 89 13.21 7.44 7.37
N PRO A 90 14.02 8.44 6.98
CA PRO A 90 14.36 9.55 7.87
C PRO A 90 13.17 10.51 8.02
N TRP A 91 12.08 10.05 8.66
CA TRP A 91 10.81 10.77 8.78
C TRP A 91 10.94 12.19 9.37
N ALA A 92 11.91 12.39 10.26
CA ALA A 92 12.20 13.69 10.87
C ALA A 92 12.70 14.75 9.85
N GLU A 93 13.21 14.32 8.70
CA GLU A 93 13.70 15.20 7.64
C GLU A 93 12.57 15.65 6.68
N GLY A 94 11.33 15.24 6.93
CA GLY A 94 10.16 15.66 6.14
C GLY A 94 10.13 15.07 4.72
N VAL A 95 10.66 13.86 4.55
CA VAL A 95 10.66 13.14 3.28
C VAL A 95 9.24 12.87 2.76
N LEU A 96 9.11 12.81 1.43
CA LEU A 96 7.91 12.35 0.75
C LEU A 96 8.13 10.94 0.22
N LEU A 97 7.27 10.01 0.65
CA LEU A 97 7.22 8.66 0.10
C LEU A 97 6.27 8.64 -1.10
N LEU A 98 6.67 8.01 -2.20
CA LEU A 98 5.81 7.73 -3.34
C LEU A 98 5.36 6.27 -3.31
N THR A 99 4.06 6.02 -3.44
CA THR A 99 3.48 4.68 -3.66
C THR A 99 2.72 4.63 -4.98
N ILE A 100 2.76 3.48 -5.65
CA ILE A 100 2.01 3.24 -6.89
C ILE A 100 0.63 2.70 -6.55
N GLY A 101 -0.41 3.35 -7.07
CA GLY A 101 -1.80 2.96 -6.87
C GLY A 101 -2.33 2.07 -8.00
N PHE A 102 -3.59 1.64 -7.86
CA PHE A 102 -4.22 0.70 -8.79
C PHE A 102 -4.44 1.28 -10.19
N GLU A 103 -4.75 2.58 -10.32
CA GLU A 103 -5.06 3.20 -11.61
C GLU A 103 -3.81 3.31 -12.51
N TRP A 104 -2.60 3.26 -11.93
CA TRP A 104 -1.37 3.13 -12.73
C TRP A 104 -1.39 1.88 -13.61
N LEU A 105 -1.89 0.76 -13.06
CA LEU A 105 -1.92 -0.53 -13.76
C LEU A 105 -2.98 -0.55 -14.88
N LYS A 106 -4.02 0.28 -14.76
CA LYS A 106 -5.09 0.41 -15.77
C LYS A 106 -4.75 1.39 -16.88
N CYS A 107 -3.91 2.38 -16.62
CA CYS A 107 -3.52 3.35 -17.63
C CYS A 107 -2.58 2.70 -18.67
N LYS A 108 -3.09 2.45 -19.88
CA LYS A 108 -2.35 1.80 -20.97
C LYS A 108 -1.05 2.53 -21.32
N GLN A 109 -1.07 3.86 -21.32
CA GLN A 109 0.11 4.68 -21.62
C GLN A 109 1.18 4.48 -20.53
N LEU A 110 0.80 4.56 -19.25
CA LEU A 110 1.74 4.35 -18.14
C LEU A 110 2.25 2.92 -18.10
N SER A 111 1.39 1.92 -18.22
CA SER A 111 1.80 0.51 -18.18
C SER A 111 2.68 0.10 -19.37
N THR A 112 2.52 0.74 -20.54
CA THR A 112 3.38 0.51 -21.71
C THR A 112 4.77 1.14 -21.54
N HIS A 113 4.87 2.35 -21.00
CA HIS A 113 6.14 3.09 -20.91
C HIS A 113 6.88 2.89 -19.59
N MET A 114 6.16 2.56 -18.52
CA MET A 114 6.67 2.33 -17.17
C MET A 114 5.98 1.10 -16.57
N PRO A 115 6.33 -0.12 -17.04
CA PRO A 115 5.67 -1.34 -16.62
C PRO A 115 5.92 -1.58 -15.13
N MET A 116 4.86 -1.48 -14.35
CA MET A 116 4.84 -1.86 -12.93
C MET A 116 4.18 -3.22 -12.80
N GLN A 117 4.76 -4.07 -11.96
CA GLN A 117 4.25 -5.43 -11.75
C GLN A 117 3.06 -5.46 -10.80
N CYS A 118 2.97 -4.51 -9.86
CA CYS A 118 1.93 -4.48 -8.85
C CYS A 118 1.76 -3.08 -8.26
N ALA A 119 0.57 -2.81 -7.70
CA ALA A 119 0.31 -1.65 -6.88
C ALA A 119 0.76 -1.91 -5.43
N VAL A 120 0.95 -0.85 -4.65
CA VAL A 120 1.44 -0.97 -3.27
C VAL A 120 0.27 -1.25 -2.33
N LEU A 121 0.15 -2.51 -1.89
CA LEU A 121 -0.69 -2.86 -0.76
C LEU A 121 -0.03 -2.39 0.53
N HIS A 122 -0.73 -1.54 1.26
CA HIS A 122 -0.22 -0.96 2.48
C HIS A 122 -1.29 -0.92 3.57
N ARG A 123 -0.81 -0.80 4.82
CA ARG A 123 -1.62 -0.59 6.02
C ARG A 123 -0.90 0.40 6.93
N VAL A 124 -1.62 0.92 7.93
CA VAL A 124 -1.02 1.82 8.91
C VAL A 124 -1.24 1.26 10.31
N SER A 125 -0.16 1.15 11.06
CA SER A 125 -0.14 0.82 12.48
C SER A 125 0.49 2.00 13.24
N ALA A 126 -0.34 2.76 13.95
CA ALA A 126 0.13 3.89 14.74
C ALA A 126 0.71 3.38 16.06
N PRO A 127 1.88 3.86 16.50
CA PRO A 127 2.42 3.51 17.80
C PRO A 127 1.56 4.11 18.93
N ASP A 128 1.39 3.37 20.03
CA ASP A 128 0.52 3.77 21.15
C ASP A 128 1.09 4.95 21.98
N ASP A 129 2.40 5.21 21.86
CA ASP A 129 3.14 6.12 22.73
C ASP A 129 3.32 7.55 22.18
N ARG A 130 2.89 7.80 20.94
CA ARG A 130 3.00 9.13 20.32
C ARG A 130 1.93 9.39 19.27
N GLU A 131 1.59 10.66 19.11
CA GLU A 131 0.76 11.11 18.00
C GLU A 131 1.52 10.97 16.67
N ARG A 132 0.85 10.39 15.68
CA ARG A 132 1.35 10.26 14.31
C ARG A 132 0.46 11.08 13.37
N LEU A 133 1.08 12.01 12.65
CA LEU A 133 0.44 12.81 11.63
C LEU A 133 0.90 12.33 10.25
N SER A 134 -0.02 12.25 9.30
CA SER A 134 0.28 11.95 7.92
C SER A 134 -0.65 12.70 6.96
N LEU A 135 -0.10 13.12 5.83
CA LEU A 135 -0.80 13.86 4.78
C LEU A 135 -0.60 13.11 3.45
N PRO A 136 -1.59 12.31 3.01
CA PRO A 136 -1.56 11.70 1.69
C PRO A 136 -2.03 12.70 0.62
N PHE A 137 -1.25 12.83 -0.44
CA PHE A 137 -1.61 13.55 -1.65
C PHE A 137 -1.94 12.52 -2.73
N LEU A 138 -3.23 12.36 -3.01
CA LEU A 138 -3.76 11.41 -3.97
C LEU A 138 -3.65 12.00 -5.38
N VAL A 139 -2.86 11.37 -6.25
CA VAL A 139 -2.62 11.85 -7.61
C VAL A 139 -3.33 10.96 -8.62
N ASN A 140 -4.15 11.58 -9.46
CA ASN A 140 -4.87 10.96 -10.56
C ASN A 140 -4.60 11.71 -11.86
N MET A 141 -4.72 11.00 -12.98
CA MET A 141 -4.83 11.67 -14.27
C MET A 141 -6.18 12.37 -14.34
N ALA A 142 -6.20 13.62 -14.79
CA ALA A 142 -7.45 14.28 -15.10
C ALA A 142 -8.12 13.50 -16.25
N ASP A 143 -9.40 13.18 -16.08
CA ASP A 143 -10.20 12.64 -17.17
C ASP A 143 -10.49 13.82 -18.10
N GLU A 144 -9.80 13.90 -19.25
CA GLU A 144 -10.05 14.98 -20.23
C GLU A 144 -11.42 14.83 -20.93
N ARG A 145 -12.28 13.89 -20.50
CA ARG A 145 -13.67 13.73 -20.95
C ARG A 145 -14.63 14.86 -20.48
N HIS A 146 -14.13 16.08 -20.39
CA HIS A 146 -14.88 17.31 -20.33
C HIS A 146 -14.30 18.31 -21.33
N ASN A 147 -14.49 18.04 -22.63
CA ASN A 147 -15.04 19.04 -23.55
C ASN A 147 -15.29 18.59 -24.99
N ASP A 148 -14.83 17.42 -25.45
CA ASP A 148 -15.14 16.99 -26.81
C ASP A 148 -15.95 15.68 -26.83
N SER A 149 -17.16 15.82 -27.36
CA SER A 149 -18.01 14.75 -27.85
C SER A 149 -17.24 13.82 -28.81
N ASP A 150 -17.50 12.52 -28.67
CA ASP A 150 -17.21 11.43 -29.63
C ASP A 150 -15.75 10.96 -29.77
N ASP A 151 -15.23 10.26 -28.76
CA ASP A 151 -14.15 9.28 -29.00
C ASP A 151 -14.45 7.92 -28.34
N PRO A 152 -14.71 6.85 -29.12
CA PRO A 152 -15.13 5.54 -28.62
C PRO A 152 -13.99 4.66 -28.08
N ASP A 153 -12.74 5.11 -28.09
CA ASP A 153 -11.57 4.21 -27.87
C ASP A 153 -11.01 4.17 -26.43
N CYS A 154 -11.84 4.46 -25.43
CA CYS A 154 -11.51 4.16 -24.03
C CYS A 154 -12.30 2.95 -23.50
N LEU A 155 -11.81 1.75 -23.83
CA LEU A 155 -12.06 0.48 -23.14
C LEU A 155 -10.73 -0.22 -22.82
#